data_AF-A0A0C2VFY1-F1
#
_entry.id   AF-A0A0C2VFY1-F1
#
_cell.length_a   1.000
_cell.length_b   1.000
_cell.length_c   1.000
_cell.angle_alpha   90.00
_cell.angle_beta   90.00
_cell.angle_gamma   90.00
#
_symmetry.space_group_name_H-M   'P 1'
#
loop_
_entity.id
_entity.type
_entity.pdbx_description
1 polymer ?
#
loop_
_entity_poly.entity_id
_entity_poly.type
_entity_poly.pdbx_seq_one_letter_code
_entity_poly.pdbx_strand_id
1 'polypeptide(L)'
;MASIQKRGKVYQYTVSYMVDGKSAPIRKSGFRTKKEAQVAAAEIEQRLARGKNPTIDKILFCEYFEKWMEVHKSHISPVTKTLFKLPQNDTRPFWR
;
A
#
# COMPACT_ATOMS: atom_id res chain seq x y z
N MET A 1 19.43 4.39 -5.79
CA MET A 1 20.62 4.50 -4.92
C MET A 1 20.17 5.07 -3.58
N ALA A 2 20.17 4.23 -2.55
CA ALA A 2 19.85 4.63 -1.20
C ALA A 2 21.06 5.27 -0.49
N SER A 3 20.82 6.39 0.20
CA SER A 3 21.81 7.03 1.06
C SER A 3 21.52 6.69 2.52
N ILE A 4 22.54 6.27 3.27
CA ILE A 4 22.43 5.93 4.69
C ILE A 4 23.13 7.00 5.50
N GLN A 5 22.42 7.62 6.43
CA GLN A 5 22.95 8.64 7.32
C GLN A 5 22.76 8.22 8.78
N LYS A 6 23.75 8.54 9.61
CA LYS A 6 23.67 8.35 11.07
C LYS A 6 23.11 9.62 11.69
N ARG A 7 21.99 9.51 12.41
CA ARG A 7 21.37 10.62 13.15
C ARG A 7 21.44 10.30 14.65
N GLY A 8 22.48 10.78 15.31
CA GLY A 8 22.75 10.50 16.72
C GLY A 8 22.98 9.01 16.98
N LYS A 9 22.04 8.36 17.67
CA LYS A 9 22.08 6.92 18.02
C LYS A 9 21.41 5.99 16.99
N VAL A 10 20.71 6.55 16.01
CA VAL A 10 19.93 5.76 15.02
C VAL A 10 20.46 5.97 13.61
N TYR A 11 20.27 4.96 12.76
CA TYR A 11 20.52 5.06 11.32
C TYR A 11 19.21 5.38 10.60
N GLN A 12 19.33 6.17 9.54
CA GLN A 12 18.27 6.56 8.64
C GLN A 12 18.70 6.21 7.22
N TYR A 13 17.80 5.63 6.44
CA TYR A 13 18.00 5.52 5.00
C TYR A 13 17.10 6.53 4.27
N THR A 14 17.60 7.02 3.14
CA THR A 14 16.89 7.87 2.20
C THR A 14 16.99 7.24 0.83
N VAL A 15 15.85 6.85 0.25
CA VAL A 15 15.77 6.41 -1.14
C VAL A 15 15.22 7.57 -1.95
N SER A 16 16.00 8.06 -2.91
CA SER A 16 15.50 9.04 -3.88
C SER A 16 14.49 8.35 -4.79
N TYR A 17 13.25 8.86 -4.77
CA TYR A 17 12.17 8.39 -5.62
C TYR A 17 11.51 9.62 -6.24
N MET A 18 11.18 9.54 -7.52
CA MET A 18 10.45 10.58 -8.24
C MET A 18 9.09 10.01 -8.62
N VAL A 19 8.02 10.72 -8.24
CA VAL A 19 6.64 10.40 -8.61
C VAL A 19 6.12 11.56 -9.42
N ASP A 20 5.66 11.30 -10.65
CA ASP A 20 5.01 12.29 -11.51
C ASP A 20 5.84 13.59 -11.69
N GLY A 21 7.16 13.46 -11.84
CA GLY A 21 8.09 14.58 -12.01
C GLY A 21 8.41 15.37 -10.73
N LYS A 22 7.84 14.99 -9.57
CA LYS A 22 8.16 15.58 -8.27
C LYS A 22 9.05 14.63 -7.46
N SER A 23 10.12 15.18 -6.87
CA SER A 23 10.99 14.43 -5.98
C SER A 23 10.28 14.14 -4.66
N ALA A 24 9.96 12.88 -4.42
CA ALA A 24 9.32 12.38 -3.20
C ALA A 24 10.25 11.37 -2.51
N PRO A 25 11.34 11.84 -1.85
CA PRO A 25 12.30 10.95 -1.22
C PRO A 25 11.67 10.20 -0.04
N ILE A 26 11.77 8.86 -0.07
CA ILE A 26 11.28 8.00 1.01
C ILE A 26 12.35 7.96 2.10
N ARG A 27 12.01 8.47 3.28
CA ARG A 27 12.90 8.54 4.45
C ARG A 27 12.32 7.67 5.56
N LYS A 28 13.10 6.71 6.07
CA LYS A 28 12.79 6.02 7.33
C LYS A 28 14.00 6.04 8.25
N SER A 29 13.73 6.38 9.51
CA SER A 29 14.68 6.38 10.62
C SER A 29 14.23 5.39 11.70
N GLY A 30 15.17 4.98 12.56
CA GLY A 30 14.88 4.11 13.71
C GLY A 30 15.73 2.84 13.78
N PHE A 31 16.63 2.62 12.82
CA PHE A 31 17.48 1.42 12.80
C PHE A 31 18.62 1.54 13.80
N ARG A 32 18.88 0.47 14.57
CA ARG A 32 19.99 0.45 15.55
C ARG A 32 21.33 0.18 14.87
N THR A 33 21.33 -0.52 13.74
CA THR A 33 22.56 -0.90 13.02
C THR A 33 22.57 -0.42 11.57
N LYS A 34 23.78 -0.16 11.03
CA LYS A 34 23.97 0.21 9.62
C LYS A 34 23.52 -0.92 8.67
N LYS A 35 23.78 -2.17 9.03
CA LYS A 35 23.40 -3.35 8.23
C LYS A 35 21.89 -3.48 8.10
N GLU A 36 21.16 -3.30 9.21
CA GLU A 36 19.69 -3.33 9.21
C GLU A 36 19.10 -2.22 8.32
N ALA A 37 19.64 -1.00 8.42
CA ALA A 37 19.23 0.10 7.53
C ALA A 37 19.53 -0.20 6.05
N GLN A 38 20.63 -0.89 5.74
CA GLN A 38 21.01 -1.25 4.38
C GLN A 38 20.10 -2.34 3.79
N VAL A 39 19.73 -3.35 4.59
CA VAL A 39 18.78 -4.40 4.17
C VAL A 39 17.40 -3.80 3.91
N ALA A 40 16.90 -2.96 4.83
CA ALA A 40 15.62 -2.27 4.65
C ALA A 40 15.61 -1.36 3.42
N ALA A 41 16.72 -0.65 3.16
CA ALA A 41 16.87 0.16 1.95
C ALA A 41 16.85 -0.67 0.67
N ALA A 42 17.56 -1.81 0.64
CA ALA A 42 17.58 -2.72 -0.50
C ALA A 42 16.19 -3.30 -0.80
N GLU A 43 15.42 -3.65 0.23
CA GLU A 43 14.03 -4.08 0.05
C GLU A 43 13.15 -2.99 -0.59
N ILE A 44 13.30 -1.73 -0.16
CA ILE A 44 12.54 -0.61 -0.73
C ILE A 44 12.94 -0.40 -2.19
N GLU A 45 14.23 -0.42 -2.51
CA GLU A 45 14.71 -0.31 -3.90
C GLU A 45 14.14 -1.44 -4.77
N GLN A 46 14.11 -2.68 -4.28
CA GLN A 46 13.50 -3.80 -5.00
C GLN A 46 11.99 -3.63 -5.18
N ARG A 47 11.27 -3.09 -4.19
CA ARG A 47 9.83 -2.80 -4.30
C ARG A 47 9.55 -1.73 -5.35
N LEU A 48 10.34 -0.66 -5.36
CA LEU A 48 10.27 0.41 -6.36
C LEU A 48 10.62 -0.09 -7.76
N ALA A 49 11.68 -0.90 -7.91
CA ALA A 49 12.07 -1.49 -9.18
C ALA A 49 10.98 -2.40 -9.79
N ARG A 50 10.19 -3.06 -8.94
CA ARG A 50 9.05 -3.89 -9.35
C ARG A 50 7.80 -3.08 -9.76
N GLY A 51 7.87 -1.75 -9.76
CA GLY A 51 6.74 -0.87 -10.08
C GLY A 51 5.59 -0.94 -9.07
N LYS A 52 5.82 -1.57 -7.91
CA LYS A 52 4.84 -1.56 -6.81
C LYS A 52 5.01 -0.24 -6.09
N ASN A 53 4.15 0.73 -6.40
CA ASN A 53 4.07 1.94 -5.60
C ASN A 53 3.91 1.52 -4.14
N PRO A 54 4.78 1.96 -3.22
CA PRO A 54 4.71 1.56 -1.81
C PRO A 54 3.42 1.99 -1.12
N THR A 55 2.62 2.83 -1.77
CA THR A 55 1.34 3.35 -1.31
C THR A 55 0.13 2.60 -1.87
N ILE A 56 0.29 1.78 -2.92
CA ILE A 56 -0.83 1.03 -3.49
C ILE A 56 -0.87 -0.32 -2.76
N ASP A 57 -1.58 -0.35 -1.65
CA ASP A 57 -2.03 -1.61 -1.08
C ASP A 57 -2.83 -2.34 -2.16
N LYS A 58 -2.42 -3.58 -2.47
CA LYS A 58 -3.17 -4.45 -3.37
C LYS A 58 -4.42 -4.94 -2.65
N ILE A 59 -5.34 -4.02 -2.40
CA ILE A 59 -6.64 -4.33 -1.81
C ILE A 59 -7.46 -4.99 -2.91
N LEU A 60 -8.07 -6.13 -2.58
CA LEU A 60 -9.05 -6.76 -3.47
C LEU A 60 -10.19 -5.75 -3.70
N PHE A 61 -10.66 -5.62 -4.93
CA PHE A 61 -11.75 -4.69 -5.24
C PHE A 61 -12.96 -4.88 -4.29
N CYS A 62 -13.23 -6.12 -3.89
CA CYS A 62 -14.24 -6.48 -2.90
C CYS A 62 -14.04 -5.76 -1.56
N GLU A 63 -12.84 -5.84 -0.96
CA GLU A 63 -12.52 -5.21 0.32
C GLU A 63 -12.56 -3.68 0.24
N TYR A 64 -12.14 -3.11 -0.90
CA TYR A 64 -12.24 -1.68 -1.15
C TYR A 64 -13.71 -1.22 -1.22
N PHE A 65 -14.55 -1.97 -1.94
CA PHE A 65 -15.96 -1.66 -2.11
C PHE A 65 -16.74 -1.75 -0.79
N GLU A 66 -16.42 -2.73 0.05
CA GLU A 66 -16.99 -2.84 1.40
C GLU A 66 -16.67 -1.61 2.26
N LYS A 67 -15.38 -1.23 2.35
CA LYS A 67 -14.96 -0.03 3.07
C LYS A 67 -15.62 1.23 2.53
N TRP A 68 -15.76 1.35 1.20
CA TRP A 68 -16.43 2.49 0.58
C TRP A 68 -17.92 2.56 0.95
N MET A 69 -18.62 1.42 0.95
CA MET A 69 -20.02 1.37 1.37
C MET A 69 -20.21 1.75 2.84
N GLU A 70 -19.31 1.31 3.72
CA GLU A 70 -19.34 1.67 5.13
C GLU A 70 -19.20 3.19 5.35
N VAL A 71 -18.28 3.82 4.61
CA VAL A 71 -18.01 5.27 4.73
C VAL A 71 -19.11 6.12 4.09
N HIS A 72 -19.57 5.77 2.90
CA HIS A 72 -20.44 6.64 2.09
C HIS A 72 -21.92 6.30 2.15
N LYS A 73 -22.28 5.07 2.56
CA LYS A 73 -23.66 4.60 2.51
C LYS A 73 -24.12 3.93 3.81
N SER A 74 -23.86 4.60 4.93
CA SER A 74 -24.32 4.18 6.27
C SER A 74 -25.84 4.00 6.35
N HIS A 75 -26.61 4.85 5.67
CA HIS A 75 -28.09 4.90 5.68
C HIS A 75 -28.78 4.05 4.57
N ILE A 76 -28.25 2.88 4.24
CA ILE A 76 -28.94 1.94 3.35
C ILE A 76 -29.82 0.97 4.16
N SER A 77 -31.03 0.69 3.65
CA SER A 77 -31.92 -0.37 4.16
C SER A 77 -31.21 -1.73 4.24
N PRO A 78 -31.42 -2.52 5.31
CA PRO A 78 -30.75 -3.81 5.49
C PRO A 78 -30.94 -4.77 4.30
N VAL A 79 -32.08 -4.69 3.60
CA VAL A 79 -32.40 -5.51 2.41
C VAL A 79 -31.48 -5.19 1.23
N THR A 80 -31.13 -3.92 1.05
CA THR A 80 -30.25 -3.51 -0.05
C THR A 80 -28.79 -3.86 0.27
N LYS A 81 -28.38 -3.85 1.56
CA LYS A 81 -27.05 -4.30 1.98
C LYS A 81 -26.83 -5.79 1.74
N THR A 82 -27.84 -6.63 1.98
CA THR A 82 -27.75 -8.07 1.70
C THR A 82 -27.70 -8.33 0.20
N LEU A 83 -28.48 -7.61 -0.61
CA LEU A 83 -28.45 -7.75 -2.07
C LEU A 83 -27.07 -7.50 -2.68
N PHE A 84 -26.31 -6.50 -2.20
CA PHE A 84 -24.95 -6.22 -2.69
C PHE A 84 -23.92 -7.30 -2.33
N LYS A 85 -24.15 -8.10 -1.28
CA LYS A 85 -23.26 -9.20 -0.88
C LYS A 85 -23.50 -10.50 -1.67
N LEU A 86 -24.72 -10.69 -2.19
CA LEU A 86 -25.08 -11.87 -2.99
C LEU A 86 -24.24 -12.06 -4.28
N PRO A 87 -23.96 -11.03 -5.11
CA PRO A 87 -23.19 -11.21 -6.34
C PRO A 87 -21.71 -11.54 -6.12
N GLN A 88 -21.15 -11.36 -4.91
CA GLN A 88 -19.76 -11.75 -4.62
C GLN A 88 -19.54 -13.26 -4.60
N ASN A 89 -20.59 -14.03 -4.31
CA ASN A 89 -20.50 -15.49 -4.15
C ASN A 89 -21.12 -16.24 -5.35
N ASP A 90 -21.58 -15.51 -6.36
CA ASP A 90 -22.30 -16.06 -7.49
C ASP A 90 -21.44 -16.02 -8.75
N THR A 91 -20.55 -17.00 -8.89
CA THR A 91 -19.75 -17.22 -10.10
C THR A 91 -20.52 -17.99 -11.18
N ARG A 92 -21.87 -17.97 -11.16
CA ARG A 92 -22.67 -18.63 -12.20
C ARG A 92 -22.37 -17.97 -13.56
N PRO A 93 -21.82 -18.71 -14.54
CA PRO A 93 -21.55 -18.14 -15.85
C PRO A 93 -22.87 -17.72 -16.49
N PHE A 94 -22.97 -16.42 -16.80
CA PHE A 94 -24.16 -15.78 -17.37
C PHE A 94 -24.40 -16.16 -18.85
N TRP A 95 -23.69 -17.16 -19.38
CA TRP A 95 -23.82 -17.59 -20.77
C TRP A 95 -24.68 -18.85 -20.84
N ARG A 96 -25.91 -18.69 -21.33
CA ARG A 96 -26.76 -19.76 -21.84
C ARG A 96 -27.08 -19.46 -23.30
#